data_AF-A0A1I5R614-F1
#
_entry.id   AF-A0A1I5R614-F1
#
_cell.length_a   1.000
_cell.length_b   1.000
_cell.length_c   1.000
_cell.angle_alpha   90.00
_cell.angle_beta   90.00
_cell.angle_gamma   90.00
#
_symmetry.space_group_name_H-M   'P 1'
#
loop_
_entity.id
_entity.type
_entity.pdbx_description
1 polymer ?
#
loop_
_entity_poly.entity_id
_entity_poly.type
_entity_poly.pdbx_seq_one_letter_code
_entity_poly.pdbx_strand_id
1 'polypeptide(L)'
;MTTYTLVVRETSSHDGVDADVLDEDGFIETTTQFSYGDYGVHSEREDDRPDRIEEEFTVEAGSIDVQLERNGHTFAFRALADGEEAARVEISDADWDLQA
;
A
#
# COMPACT_ATOMS: atom_id res chain seq x y z
N MET A 1 -0.99 -6.26 22.19
CA MET A 1 -0.54 -5.16 21.31
C MET A 1 0.71 -5.62 20.60
N THR A 2 0.66 -5.62 19.27
CA THR A 2 1.74 -6.01 18.38
C THR A 2 2.00 -4.82 17.45
N THR A 3 3.26 -4.58 17.11
CA THR A 3 3.63 -3.50 16.19
C THR A 3 3.72 -4.05 14.79
N TYR A 4 3.07 -3.39 13.86
CA TYR A 4 3.10 -3.72 12.44
C TYR A 4 3.58 -2.52 11.63
N THR A 5 4.12 -2.81 10.45
CA THR A 5 4.56 -1.79 9.50
C THR A 5 3.92 -2.04 8.15
N LEU A 6 3.05 -1.13 7.73
CA LEU A 6 2.50 -1.11 6.38
C LEU A 6 3.55 -0.48 5.46
N VAL A 7 4.05 -1.27 4.51
CA VAL A 7 5.01 -0.85 3.49
C VAL A 7 4.33 -0.84 2.14
N VAL A 8 4.15 0.34 1.57
CA VAL A 8 3.58 0.55 0.24
C VAL A 8 4.70 0.95 -0.72
N ARG A 9 4.88 0.20 -1.80
CA ARG A 9 5.95 0.43 -2.78
C ARG A 9 5.52 0.07 -4.18
N GLU A 10 6.06 0.78 -5.16
CA GLU A 10 5.86 0.39 -6.56
C GLU A 10 6.51 -0.98 -6.85
N THR A 11 5.82 -1.80 -7.64
CA THR A 11 6.32 -3.09 -8.10
C THR A 11 7.55 -2.92 -8.99
N SER A 12 8.42 -3.93 -9.04
CA SER A 12 9.60 -3.94 -9.92
C SER A 12 9.27 -3.79 -11.42
N SER A 13 8.02 -4.02 -11.80
CA SER A 13 7.54 -3.89 -13.18
C SER A 13 7.02 -2.49 -13.51
N HIS A 14 6.98 -1.56 -12.53
CA HIS A 14 6.43 -0.21 -12.66
C HIS A 14 4.95 -0.14 -13.10
N ASP A 15 4.28 -1.28 -13.23
CA ASP A 15 2.89 -1.39 -13.69
C ASP A 15 1.89 -1.46 -12.53
N GLY A 16 2.35 -1.35 -11.28
CA GLY A 16 1.51 -1.58 -10.13
C GLY A 16 2.21 -1.32 -8.81
N VAL A 17 1.48 -1.54 -7.73
CA VAL A 17 1.92 -1.28 -6.36
C VAL A 17 1.74 -2.53 -5.51
N ASP A 18 2.65 -2.67 -4.56
CA ASP A 18 2.78 -3.75 -3.61
C ASP A 18 2.63 -3.14 -2.21
N ALA A 19 1.63 -3.61 -1.47
CA ALA A 19 1.41 -3.25 -0.07
C ALA A 19 1.65 -4.48 0.80
N ASP A 20 2.77 -4.47 1.50
CA ASP A 20 3.13 -5.49 2.46
C ASP A 20 2.84 -4.99 3.88
N VAL A 21 2.33 -5.85 4.74
CA VAL A 21 2.32 -5.60 6.18
C VAL A 21 3.34 -6.51 6.83
N LEU A 22 4.28 -5.89 7.54
CA LEU A 22 5.31 -6.57 8.31
C LEU A 22 4.93 -6.58 9.79
N ASP A 23 5.17 -7.69 10.48
CA ASP A 23 5.07 -7.80 11.94
C ASP A 23 6.32 -7.22 12.64
N GLU A 24 6.36 -7.19 13.98
CA GLU A 24 7.47 -6.70 14.79
C GLU A 24 8.79 -7.46 14.53
N ASP A 25 8.69 -8.74 14.16
CA ASP A 25 9.83 -9.57 13.75
C ASP A 25 10.25 -9.34 12.28
N GLY A 26 9.56 -8.46 11.54
CA GLY A 26 9.82 -8.17 10.13
C GLY A 26 9.34 -9.25 9.16
N PHE A 27 8.43 -10.13 9.61
CA PHE A 27 7.78 -11.11 8.75
C PHE A 27 6.58 -10.51 8.03
N ILE A 28 6.39 -10.86 6.76
CA ILE A 28 5.20 -10.45 6.01
C ILE A 28 3.99 -11.22 6.55
N GLU A 29 3.10 -10.51 7.23
CA GLU A 29 1.81 -11.02 7.71
C GLU A 29 0.83 -11.14 6.56
N THR A 30 0.76 -10.08 5.74
CA THR A 30 -0.09 -10.05 4.55
C THR A 30 0.56 -9.21 3.46
N THR A 31 0.20 -9.52 2.22
CA THR A 31 0.67 -8.81 1.03
C THR A 31 -0.48 -8.64 0.07
N THR A 32 -0.62 -7.45 -0.50
CA THR A 32 -1.57 -7.14 -1.56
C THR A 32 -0.87 -6.43 -2.68
N GLN A 33 -0.99 -7.01 -3.87
CA GLN A 33 -0.49 -6.44 -5.10
C GLN A 33 -1.66 -5.98 -5.97
N PHE A 34 -1.46 -4.87 -6.67
CA PHE A 34 -2.39 -4.42 -7.71
C PHE A 34 -1.65 -3.80 -8.88
N SER A 35 -2.31 -3.79 -10.03
CA SER A 35 -1.83 -3.14 -11.24
C SER A 35 -2.56 -1.81 -11.46
N TYR A 36 -1.81 -0.80 -11.89
CA TYR A 36 -2.35 0.48 -12.34
C TYR A 36 -3.35 0.30 -13.50
N GLY A 37 -3.09 -0.66 -14.38
CA GLY A 37 -3.95 -1.00 -15.51
C GLY A 37 -5.37 -1.44 -15.14
N ASP A 38 -5.58 -2.00 -13.94
CA ASP A 38 -6.92 -2.36 -13.45
C ASP A 38 -7.81 -1.12 -13.28
N TYR A 39 -7.17 0.01 -12.99
CA TYR A 39 -7.81 1.30 -12.81
C TYR A 39 -7.65 2.24 -14.01
N GLY A 40 -7.08 1.75 -15.12
CA GLY A 40 -6.84 2.53 -16.32
C GLY A 40 -5.82 3.66 -16.13
N VAL A 41 -4.90 3.54 -15.17
CA VAL A 41 -3.75 4.45 -15.08
C VAL A 41 -2.46 3.73 -15.36
N HIS A 42 -1.42 4.50 -15.56
CA HIS A 42 -0.06 4.02 -15.78
C HIS A 42 0.94 5.04 -15.21
N SER A 43 2.10 4.55 -14.83
CA SER A 43 3.26 5.40 -14.62
C SER A 43 3.87 5.71 -15.98
N GLU A 44 4.14 6.99 -16.27
CA GLU A 44 4.91 7.40 -17.46
C GLU A 44 6.42 7.43 -17.19
N ARG A 45 6.83 7.03 -15.98
CA ARG A 45 8.21 7.06 -15.51
C ARG A 45 8.95 5.79 -15.90
N GLU A 46 10.03 5.90 -16.68
CA GLU A 46 10.84 4.75 -17.09
C GLU A 46 11.81 4.25 -16.00
N ASP A 47 12.29 5.13 -15.10
CA ASP A 47 13.35 4.79 -14.13
C ASP A 47 13.17 5.41 -12.72
N ASP A 48 12.24 6.35 -12.53
CA ASP A 48 12.07 7.08 -11.27
C ASP A 48 10.91 6.47 -10.46
N ARG A 49 11.22 5.50 -9.60
CA ARG A 49 10.23 4.89 -8.71
C ARG A 49 9.91 5.85 -7.58
N PRO A 50 8.63 6.02 -7.21
CA PRO A 50 8.28 6.78 -6.03
C PRO A 50 8.92 6.14 -4.78
N ASP A 51 9.20 6.98 -3.79
CA ASP A 51 9.66 6.52 -2.50
C ASP A 51 8.63 5.56 -1.88
N ARG A 52 9.13 4.48 -1.31
CA ARG A 52 8.29 3.56 -0.54
C ARG A 52 7.75 4.32 0.68
N ILE A 53 6.48 4.10 0.99
CA ILE A 53 5.83 4.67 2.16
C ILE A 53 5.77 3.59 3.22
N GLU A 54 6.26 3.90 4.41
CA GLU A 54 6.32 3.00 5.56
C GLU A 54 5.53 3.65 6.69
N GLU A 55 4.45 3.02 7.12
CA GLU A 55 3.59 3.49 8.21
C GLU A 55 3.59 2.43 9.32
N GLU A 56 4.21 2.77 10.45
CA GLU A 56 4.24 1.90 11.64
C GLU A 56 3.00 2.15 12.50
N PHE A 57 2.33 1.08 12.93
CA PHE A 57 1.16 1.16 13.78
C PHE A 57 1.14 0.03 14.81
N THR A 58 0.62 0.31 16.00
CA THR A 58 0.48 -0.69 17.06
C THR A 58 -0.99 -1.01 17.29
N VAL A 59 -1.36 -2.27 17.11
CA VAL A 59 -2.74 -2.73 17.27
C VAL A 59 -2.76 -4.10 17.96
N GLU A 60 -3.86 -4.45 18.61
CA GLU A 60 -4.05 -5.79 19.14
C GLU A 60 -5.01 -6.55 18.24
N ALA A 61 -4.44 -7.39 17.37
CA ALA A 61 -5.18 -8.16 16.39
C ALA A 61 -4.60 -9.57 16.25
N GLY A 62 -5.46 -10.52 15.92
CA GLY A 62 -5.10 -11.88 15.55
C GLY A 62 -4.91 -12.06 14.04
N SER A 63 -5.36 -11.11 13.22
CA SER A 63 -5.18 -11.12 11.78
C SER A 63 -5.08 -9.70 11.24
N ILE A 64 -4.12 -9.46 10.35
CA ILE A 64 -4.03 -8.22 9.57
C ILE A 64 -4.40 -8.50 8.11
N ASP A 65 -5.19 -7.61 7.55
CA ASP A 65 -5.56 -7.56 6.14
C ASP A 65 -5.21 -6.17 5.59
N VAL A 66 -4.98 -6.05 4.29
CA VAL A 66 -4.75 -4.74 3.67
C VAL A 66 -5.71 -4.58 2.51
N GLN A 67 -6.40 -3.44 2.49
CA GLN A 67 -7.36 -3.10 1.45
C GLN A 67 -6.92 -1.86 0.70
N LEU A 68 -7.13 -1.90 -0.61
CA LEU A 68 -6.94 -0.76 -1.48
C LEU A 68 -8.29 -0.21 -1.91
N GLU A 69 -8.45 1.09 -1.79
CA GLU A 69 -9.60 1.83 -2.32
C GLU A 69 -9.10 2.98 -3.19
N ARG A 70 -9.50 3.01 -4.46
CA ARG A 70 -9.22 4.14 -5.33
C ARG A 70 -10.37 5.15 -5.30
N ASN A 71 -10.08 6.37 -4.86
CA ASN A 71 -10.99 7.51 -4.87
C ASN A 71 -10.61 8.50 -5.96
N GLY A 72 -11.04 8.23 -7.20
CA GLY A 72 -10.73 9.08 -8.36
C GLY A 72 -9.22 9.14 -8.62
N HIS A 73 -8.55 10.15 -8.07
CA HIS A 73 -7.13 10.44 -8.26
C HIS A 73 -6.24 10.11 -7.04
N THR A 74 -6.73 9.26 -6.13
CA THR A 74 -6.00 8.91 -4.91
C THR A 74 -6.23 7.45 -4.57
N PHE A 75 -5.14 6.74 -4.32
CA PHE A 75 -5.10 5.39 -3.80
C PHE A 75 -5.03 5.44 -2.27
N ALA A 76 -6.06 4.93 -1.61
CA ALA A 76 -6.11 4.81 -0.16
C ALA A 76 -5.87 3.34 0.22
N PHE A 77 -4.76 3.10 0.91
CA PHE A 77 -4.37 1.82 1.47
C PHE A 77 -4.80 1.79 2.92
N ARG A 78 -5.57 0.79 3.32
CA ARG A 78 -6.08 0.64 4.69
C ARG A 78 -5.59 -0.68 5.23
N ALA A 79 -4.78 -0.65 6.28
CA ALA A 79 -4.48 -1.84 7.06
C ALA A 79 -5.64 -2.08 8.02
N LEU A 80 -6.29 -3.23 7.88
CA LEU A 80 -7.39 -3.68 8.72
C LEU A 80 -6.88 -4.72 9.70
N ALA A 81 -7.11 -4.50 10.98
CA ALA A 81 -6.76 -5.39 12.06
C ALA A 81 -8.06 -6.00 12.61
N ASP A 82 -8.24 -7.31 12.47
CA ASP A 82 -9.52 -8.01 12.77
C ASP A 82 -10.76 -7.37 12.10
N GLY A 83 -10.57 -6.73 10.94
CA GLY A 83 -11.62 -6.05 10.18
C GLY A 83 -11.90 -4.60 10.60
N GLU A 84 -11.14 -4.05 11.53
CA GLU A 84 -11.18 -2.62 11.91
C GLU A 84 -9.97 -1.86 11.34
N GLU A 85 -10.16 -0.63 10.86
CA GLU A 85 -9.07 0.19 10.32
C GLU A 85 -8.04 0.52 11.42
N ALA A 86 -6.83 0.00 11.27
CA ALA A 86 -5.72 0.25 12.19
C ALA A 86 -4.77 1.33 11.67
N ALA A 87 -4.52 1.35 10.35
CA ALA A 87 -3.70 2.36 9.70
C ALA A 87 -4.20 2.66 8.28
N ARG A 88 -3.87 3.84 7.78
CA ARG A 88 -4.25 4.28 6.44
C ARG A 88 -3.16 5.14 5.81
N VAL A 89 -2.75 4.77 4.60
CA VAL A 89 -1.83 5.52 3.73
C VAL A 89 -2.60 6.00 2.50
N GLU A 90 -2.42 7.27 2.14
CA GLU A 90 -3.05 7.87 0.96
C GLU A 90 -1.98 8.35 -0.01
N ILE A 91 -2.05 7.85 -1.23
CA ILE A 91 -1.14 8.16 -2.33
C ILE A 91 -1.94 8.83 -3.44
N SER A 92 -1.63 10.08 -3.72
CA SER A 92 -2.27 10.78 -4.85
C SER A 92 -1.57 10.44 -6.16
N ASP A 93 -2.32 10.47 -7.26
CA ASP A 93 -1.75 10.31 -8.61
C ASP A 93 -0.63 11.33 -8.85
N ALA A 94 -0.72 12.54 -8.29
CA ALA A 94 0.33 13.56 -8.43
C ALA A 94 1.61 13.24 -7.63
N ASP A 95 1.49 12.57 -6.49
CA ASP A 95 2.63 12.17 -5.67
C ASP A 95 3.47 11.12 -6.42
N TRP A 96 2.78 10.18 -7.06
CA TRP A 96 3.39 9.10 -7.81
C TRP A 96 3.43 9.35 -9.34
N ASP A 97 3.04 10.57 -9.78
CA ASP A 97 2.92 11.02 -11.18
C ASP A 97 2.30 9.96 -12.10
N LEU A 98 1.15 9.47 -11.68
CA LEU A 98 0.33 8.52 -12.41
C LEU A 98 -0.60 9.27 -13.38
N GLN A 99 -0.73 8.74 -14.59
CA GLN A 99 -1.56 9.32 -15.64
C GLN A 99 -2.64 8.34 -16.12
N ALA A 100 -3.80 8.88 -16.48
CA ALA A 100 -5.01 8.14 -16.90
C ALA A 100 -5.22 8.16 -18.41
#